data_AF-C4QZU3-F1
#
_entry.id   AF-C4QZU3-F1
#
_cell.length_a   1.000
_cell.length_b   1.000
_cell.length_c   1.000
_cell.angle_alpha   90.00
_cell.angle_beta   90.00
_cell.angle_gamma   90.00
#
_symmetry.space_group_name_H-M   'P 1'
#
loop_
_entity.id
_entity.type
_entity.pdbx_description
1 polymer ?
#
loop_
_entity_poly.entity_id
_entity_poly.type
_entity_poly.pdbx_seq_one_letter_code
_entity_poly.pdbx_strand_id
1 'polypeptide(L)'
;MSNYSQTRSQALQLENKTESLLSQYASFGQSSSSSATGEELSLEKALKDILERRQELVNALSRIADSDDTLAASKLQQLHRHKEILNDHKRDFGRIQESIQQERNKLNLLFSVRSDIQEHKKRSHTSNVDSLNEEEYMRQERNRVDNVNSFADRLLSQAYETRDEFSRQRHILNNAASRISESVSQMPGINVIVSKINTRRKRDSLIIAGLITMCIILLWLSL
;
A
#
# COMPACT_ATOMS: atom_id res chain seq x y z
N MET A 1 13.55 14.40 27.68
CA MET A 1 14.09 13.42 26.70
C MET A 1 13.13 12.27 26.35
N SER A 2 12.21 11.84 27.24
CA SER A 2 11.30 10.68 27.00
C SER A 2 10.17 10.92 25.99
N ASN A 3 9.76 12.18 25.79
CA ASN A 3 8.65 12.53 24.91
C ASN A 3 8.99 12.28 23.43
N TYR A 4 10.17 12.72 22.97
CA TYR A 4 10.63 12.53 21.58
C TYR A 4 10.68 11.05 21.15
N SER A 5 11.19 10.16 22.01
CA SER A 5 11.23 8.72 21.72
C SER A 5 9.84 8.08 21.62
N GLN A 6 8.89 8.52 22.44
CA GLN A 6 7.51 8.04 22.42
C GLN A 6 6.77 8.54 21.17
N THR A 7 6.86 9.84 20.86
CA THR A 7 6.26 10.43 19.65
C THR A 7 6.84 9.82 18.38
N ARG A 8 8.14 9.51 18.37
CA ARG A 8 8.79 8.80 17.26
C ARG A 8 8.26 7.39 17.08
N SER A 9 8.15 6.61 18.16
CA SER A 9 7.63 5.24 18.08
C SER A 9 6.18 5.24 17.56
N GLN A 10 5.39 6.24 17.98
CA GLN A 10 4.03 6.42 17.50
C GLN A 10 3.98 6.81 16.01
N ALA A 11 4.89 7.68 15.55
CA ALA A 11 5.00 8.05 14.14
C ALA A 11 5.35 6.84 13.26
N LEU A 12 6.26 5.97 13.71
CA LEU A 12 6.63 4.72 13.01
C LEU A 12 5.47 3.70 12.97
N GLN A 13 4.68 3.60 14.04
CA GLN A 13 3.49 2.73 14.05
C GLN A 13 2.42 3.24 13.07
N LEU A 14 2.20 4.55 13.02
CA LEU A 14 1.27 5.15 12.08
C LEU A 14 1.76 5.05 10.63
N GLU A 15 3.06 5.11 10.40
CA GLU A 15 3.68 4.90 9.10
C GLU A 15 3.41 3.50 8.57
N ASN A 16 3.70 2.46 9.36
CA ASN A 16 3.41 1.05 8.99
C ASN A 16 1.91 0.82 8.73
N LYS A 17 1.04 1.44 9.55
CA LYS A 17 -0.41 1.36 9.36
C LYS A 17 -0.86 2.03 8.06
N THR A 18 -0.27 3.19 7.73
CA THR A 18 -0.54 3.90 6.48
C THR A 18 -0.14 3.05 5.28
N GLU A 19 1.03 2.42 5.32
CA GLU A 19 1.54 1.59 4.23
C GLU A 19 0.66 0.34 4.00
N SER A 20 0.23 -0.33 5.07
CA SER A 20 -0.71 -1.44 4.97
C SER A 20 -2.05 -1.02 4.36
N LEU A 21 -2.61 0.11 4.79
CA LEU A 21 -3.87 0.61 4.24
C LEU A 21 -3.73 1.10 2.79
N LEU A 22 -2.58 1.69 2.43
CA LEU A 22 -2.29 2.13 1.07
C LEU A 22 -2.13 0.93 0.13
N SER A 23 -1.54 -0.17 0.61
CA SER A 23 -1.48 -1.43 -0.16
C SER A 23 -2.88 -2.06 -0.37
N GLN A 24 -3.76 -2.00 0.64
CA GLN A 24 -5.15 -2.43 0.50
C GLN A 24 -5.91 -1.52 -0.47
N TYR A 25 -5.74 -0.19 -0.38
CA TYR A 25 -6.33 0.77 -1.31
C TYR A 25 -5.86 0.55 -2.75
N ALA A 26 -4.58 0.27 -2.96
CA ALA A 26 -4.03 -0.06 -4.27
C ALA A 26 -4.64 -1.34 -4.87
N SER A 27 -4.99 -2.33 -4.04
CA SER A 27 -5.68 -3.55 -4.51
C SER A 27 -7.09 -3.27 -5.07
N PHE A 28 -7.79 -2.24 -4.56
CA PHE A 28 -9.07 -1.81 -5.11
C PHE A 28 -8.93 -1.14 -6.48
N GLY A 29 -7.78 -0.52 -6.77
CA GLY A 29 -7.45 -0.06 -8.13
C GLY A 29 -7.29 -1.19 -9.14
N GLN A 30 -6.88 -2.39 -8.68
CA GLN A 30 -6.75 -3.58 -9.54
C GLN A 30 -8.09 -4.31 -9.75
N SER A 31 -9.00 -4.23 -8.79
CA SER A 31 -10.36 -4.81 -8.85
C SER A 31 -11.42 -3.76 -9.19
N SER A 32 -11.09 -2.82 -10.07
CA SER A 32 -11.93 -1.66 -10.38
C SER A 32 -13.33 -2.08 -10.84
N SER A 33 -14.33 -1.82 -9.99
CA SER A 33 -15.75 -1.91 -10.28
C SER A 33 -16.26 -0.58 -10.85
N SER A 34 -17.38 -0.60 -11.56
CA SER A 34 -17.96 0.59 -12.22
C SER A 34 -18.39 1.70 -11.25
N SER A 35 -18.45 1.42 -9.95
CA SER A 35 -18.91 2.34 -8.91
C SER A 35 -18.00 2.28 -7.69
N ALA A 36 -17.84 3.39 -6.96
CA ALA A 36 -17.11 3.39 -5.70
C ALA A 36 -17.77 2.44 -4.69
N THR A 37 -17.04 1.40 -4.30
CA THR A 37 -17.49 0.46 -3.28
C THR A 37 -17.53 1.20 -1.94
N GLY A 38 -18.57 1.05 -1.13
CA GLY A 38 -18.68 1.76 0.16
C GLY A 38 -17.49 1.53 1.09
N GLU A 39 -16.88 0.34 0.99
CA GLU A 39 -15.64 -0.02 1.67
C GLU A 39 -14.45 0.84 1.21
N GLU A 40 -14.31 1.08 -0.10
CA GLU A 40 -13.25 1.90 -0.67
C GLU A 40 -13.35 3.36 -0.21
N LEU A 41 -14.56 3.93 -0.19
CA LEU A 41 -14.78 5.30 0.28
C LEU A 41 -14.46 5.44 1.78
N SER A 42 -14.79 4.42 2.58
CA SER A 42 -14.44 4.39 4.00
C SER A 42 -12.93 4.28 4.23
N LEU A 43 -12.25 3.53 3.37
CA LEU A 43 -10.81 3.31 3.44
C LEU A 43 -10.05 4.56 2.95
N GLU A 44 -10.55 5.23 1.91
CA GLU A 44 -10.07 6.53 1.45
C GLU A 44 -10.15 7.59 2.56
N LYS A 45 -11.30 7.67 3.24
CA LYS A 45 -11.50 8.58 4.38
C LYS A 45 -10.55 8.24 5.53
N ALA A 46 -10.43 6.97 5.88
CA ALA A 46 -9.49 6.52 6.91
C ALA A 46 -8.03 6.84 6.55
N LEU A 47 -7.65 6.76 5.27
CA LEU A 47 -6.31 7.11 4.82
C LEU A 47 -6.05 8.61 4.92
N LYS A 48 -7.03 9.45 4.53
CA LYS A 48 -6.96 10.91 4.72
C LYS A 48 -6.80 11.28 6.19
N ASP A 49 -7.62 10.71 7.07
CA ASP A 49 -7.57 10.97 8.51
C ASP A 49 -6.21 10.58 9.13
N ILE A 50 -5.65 9.43 8.71
CA ILE A 50 -4.33 8.98 9.18
C ILE A 50 -3.20 9.86 8.66
N LEU A 51 -3.26 10.28 7.39
CA LEU A 51 -2.26 11.18 6.80
C LEU A 51 -2.27 12.56 7.48
N GLU A 52 -3.46 13.08 7.80
CA GLU A 52 -3.62 14.34 8.53
C GLU A 52 -3.06 14.21 9.96
N ARG A 53 -3.42 13.15 10.69
CA ARG A 53 -2.89 12.90 12.03
C ARG A 53 -1.38 12.71 12.04
N ARG A 54 -0.81 12.08 11.00
CA ARG A 54 0.65 11.94 10.85
C ARG A 54 1.31 13.29 10.55
N GLN A 55 0.68 14.16 9.78
CA GLN A 55 1.15 15.53 9.55
C GLN A 55 1.20 16.33 10.86
N GLU A 56 0.16 16.26 11.69
CA GLU A 56 0.12 16.92 12.99
C GLU A 56 1.25 16.44 13.92
N LEU A 57 1.48 15.12 13.97
CA LEU A 57 2.56 14.55 14.78
C LEU A 57 3.94 14.96 14.27
N VAL A 58 4.16 14.97 12.96
CA VAL A 58 5.43 15.43 12.36
C VAL A 58 5.64 16.92 12.63
N ASN A 59 4.58 17.74 12.60
CA ASN A 59 4.64 19.15 12.95
C ASN A 59 4.94 19.35 14.45
N ALA A 60 4.35 18.54 15.34
CA ALA A 60 4.66 18.55 16.77
C ALA A 60 6.11 18.13 17.04
N LEU A 61 6.61 17.10 16.34
CA LEU A 61 8.02 16.69 16.35
C LEU A 61 8.93 17.82 15.87
N SER A 62 8.53 18.58 14.84
CA SER A 62 9.29 19.75 14.36
C SER A 62 9.38 20.82 15.43
N ARG A 63 8.26 21.17 16.08
CA ARG A 63 8.25 22.16 17.16
C ARG A 63 9.12 21.74 18.34
N ILE A 64 9.06 20.47 18.74
CA ILE A 64 9.90 19.93 19.83
C ILE A 64 11.38 19.98 19.43
N ALA A 65 11.71 19.71 18.16
CA ALA A 65 13.07 19.79 17.66
C ALA A 65 13.60 21.24 17.62
N ASP A 66 12.76 22.20 17.23
CA ASP A 66 13.12 23.64 17.18
C ASP A 66 13.24 24.26 18.60
N SER A 67 12.62 23.65 19.61
CA SER A 67 12.64 24.13 21.00
C SER A 67 13.89 23.68 21.78
N ASP A 68 14.62 22.69 21.28
CA ASP A 68 15.71 22.03 21.98
C ASP A 68 16.99 22.19 21.15
N ASP A 69 17.66 23.33 21.36
CA ASP A 69 18.84 23.82 20.61
C ASP A 69 20.08 22.90 20.76
N THR A 70 19.97 21.85 21.58
CA THR A 70 20.98 20.80 21.79
C THR A 70 20.73 19.53 20.98
N LEU A 71 19.77 19.55 20.04
CA LEU A 71 19.39 18.37 19.27
C LEU A 71 20.56 17.86 18.40
N ALA A 72 21.00 16.64 18.66
CA ALA A 72 21.97 15.95 17.81
C ALA A 72 21.50 15.95 16.34
N ALA A 73 22.39 16.30 15.40
CA ALA A 73 22.12 16.38 13.96
C ALA A 73 21.41 15.14 13.37
N SER A 74 21.64 13.96 13.97
CA SER A 74 20.94 12.71 13.64
C SER A 74 19.41 12.77 13.84
N LYS A 75 18.93 13.47 14.88
CA LYS A 75 17.49 13.63 15.15
C LYS A 75 16.83 14.56 14.13
N LEU A 76 17.54 15.61 13.73
CA LEU A 76 17.07 16.55 12.71
C LEU A 76 16.98 15.85 11.33
N GLN A 77 18.00 15.08 10.95
CA GLN A 77 17.95 14.24 9.73
C GLN A 77 16.79 13.23 9.75
N GLN A 78 16.51 12.61 10.90
CA GLN A 78 15.37 11.68 11.03
C GLN A 78 14.02 12.38 10.85
N LEU A 79 13.90 13.63 11.32
CA LEU A 79 12.69 14.42 11.14
C LEU A 79 12.46 14.79 9.67
N HIS A 80 13.52 15.20 8.97
CA HIS A 80 13.47 15.41 7.52
C HIS A 80 13.02 14.15 6.79
N ARG A 81 13.56 12.98 7.15
CA ARG A 81 13.12 11.70 6.58
C ARG A 81 11.64 11.42 6.82
N HIS A 82 11.12 11.68 8.02
CA HIS A 82 9.68 11.52 8.29
C HIS A 82 8.80 12.49 7.47
N LYS A 83 9.27 13.72 7.22
CA LYS A 83 8.60 14.68 6.32
C LYS A 83 8.60 14.19 4.87
N GLU A 84 9.72 13.69 4.37
CA GLU A 84 9.84 13.14 3.02
C GLU A 84 8.91 11.95 2.81
N ILE A 85 8.93 10.96 3.72
CA ILE A 85 8.08 9.77 3.61
C ILE A 85 6.59 10.15 3.67
N LEU A 86 6.22 11.13 4.51
CA LEU A 86 4.84 11.61 4.55
C LEU A 86 4.42 12.23 3.21
N ASN A 87 5.31 13.01 2.59
CA ASN A 87 5.03 13.63 1.30
C ASN A 87 4.94 12.59 0.16
N ASP A 88 5.83 11.59 0.18
CA ASP A 88 5.77 10.46 -0.75
C ASP A 88 4.45 9.70 -0.61
N HIS A 89 4.01 9.38 0.62
CA HIS A 89 2.74 8.68 0.85
C HIS A 89 1.53 9.52 0.39
N LYS A 90 1.56 10.84 0.55
CA LYS A 90 0.51 11.73 0.02
C LYS A 90 0.46 11.72 -1.51
N ARG A 91 1.63 11.75 -2.16
CA ARG A 91 1.73 11.69 -3.62
C ARG A 91 1.25 10.34 -4.15
N ASP A 92 1.63 9.25 -3.48
CA ASP A 92 1.23 7.90 -3.88
C ASP A 92 -0.28 7.68 -3.68
N PHE A 93 -0.85 8.21 -2.60
CA PHE A 93 -2.31 8.22 -2.41
C PHE A 93 -3.03 8.97 -3.55
N GLY A 94 -2.56 10.17 -3.90
CA GLY A 94 -3.14 10.94 -5.02
C GLY A 94 -3.07 10.20 -6.35
N ARG A 95 -1.93 9.55 -6.65
CA ARG A 95 -1.75 8.73 -7.86
C ARG A 95 -2.69 7.54 -7.91
N ILE A 96 -2.87 6.82 -6.80
CA ILE A 96 -3.79 5.68 -6.75
C ILE A 96 -5.23 6.17 -6.95
N GLN A 97 -5.61 7.29 -6.33
CA GLN A 97 -6.92 7.90 -6.51
C GLN A 97 -7.18 8.29 -7.97
N GLU A 98 -6.19 8.90 -8.63
CA GLU A 98 -6.26 9.26 -10.06
C GLU A 98 -6.38 8.02 -10.94
N SER A 99 -5.59 6.97 -10.68
CA SER A 99 -5.63 5.71 -11.41
C SER A 99 -7.00 5.03 -11.30
N ILE A 100 -7.58 4.97 -10.10
CA ILE A 100 -8.94 4.45 -9.88
C ILE A 100 -9.96 5.28 -10.67
N GLN A 101 -9.86 6.61 -10.62
CA GLN A 101 -10.79 7.49 -11.33
C GLN A 101 -10.67 7.33 -12.86
N GLN A 102 -9.46 7.16 -13.37
CA GLN A 102 -9.21 6.91 -14.80
C GLN A 102 -9.83 5.58 -15.24
N GLU A 103 -9.64 4.51 -14.48
CA GLU A 103 -10.22 3.19 -14.81
C GLU A 103 -11.76 3.24 -14.74
N ARG A 104 -12.34 3.95 -13.77
CA ARG A 104 -13.79 4.20 -13.73
C ARG A 104 -14.29 4.98 -14.93
N ASN A 105 -13.60 6.05 -15.30
CA ASN A 105 -13.96 6.86 -16.46
C ASN A 105 -13.92 6.00 -17.73
N LYS A 106 -12.90 5.14 -17.86
CA LYS A 106 -12.78 4.16 -18.95
C LYS A 106 -13.94 3.17 -18.95
N LEU A 107 -14.33 2.59 -17.80
CA LEU A 107 -15.48 1.70 -17.69
C LEU A 107 -16.80 2.40 -18.07
N ASN A 108 -17.00 3.64 -17.64
CA ASN A 108 -18.18 4.44 -17.97
C ASN A 108 -18.25 4.77 -19.47
N LEU A 109 -17.12 5.13 -20.08
CA LEU A 109 -17.01 5.35 -21.54
C LEU A 109 -17.34 4.06 -22.31
N LEU A 110 -16.79 2.91 -21.90
CA LEU A 110 -17.07 1.63 -22.54
C LEU A 110 -18.54 1.22 -22.40
N PHE A 111 -19.18 1.50 -21.25
CA PHE A 111 -20.61 1.25 -21.07
C PHE A 111 -21.46 2.13 -21.98
N SER A 112 -21.15 3.42 -22.08
CA SER A 112 -21.84 4.38 -22.96
C SER A 112 -21.71 3.97 -24.43
N VAL A 113 -20.49 3.65 -24.89
CA VAL A 113 -20.24 3.20 -26.26
C VAL A 113 -20.94 1.88 -26.55
N ARG A 114 -20.95 0.93 -25.60
CA ARG A 114 -21.68 -0.34 -25.77
C ARG A 114 -23.20 -0.13 -25.89
N SER A 115 -23.75 0.79 -25.10
CA SER A 115 -25.18 1.15 -25.17
C SER A 115 -25.52 1.77 -26.52
N ASP A 116 -24.71 2.72 -26.98
CA ASP A 116 -24.93 3.40 -28.26
C ASP A 116 -24.78 2.45 -29.46
N ILE A 117 -23.78 1.56 -29.45
CA ILE A 117 -23.64 0.50 -30.47
C ILE A 117 -24.85 -0.44 -30.48
N GLN A 118 -25.39 -0.81 -29.31
CA GLN A 118 -26.59 -1.66 -29.24
C GLN A 118 -27.83 -0.92 -29.77
N GLU A 119 -27.95 0.38 -29.50
CA GLU A 119 -29.07 1.21 -29.98
C GLU A 119 -28.98 1.44 -31.49
N HIS A 120 -27.79 1.73 -32.01
CA HIS A 120 -27.51 1.79 -33.45
C HIS A 120 -27.80 0.45 -34.14
N LYS A 121 -27.40 -0.67 -33.54
CA LYS A 121 -27.69 -2.01 -34.08
C LYS A 121 -29.19 -2.28 -34.11
N LYS A 122 -29.94 -1.90 -33.08
CA LYS A 122 -31.42 -2.03 -33.06
C LYS A 122 -32.10 -1.13 -34.08
N ARG A 123 -31.66 0.13 -34.23
CA ARG A 123 -32.17 1.07 -35.26
C ARG A 123 -31.87 0.59 -36.68
N SER A 124 -30.67 0.09 -36.94
CA SER A 124 -30.32 -0.52 -38.24
C SER A 124 -31.16 -1.77 -38.52
N HIS A 125 -31.36 -2.65 -37.53
CA HIS A 125 -32.15 -3.87 -37.71
C HIS A 125 -33.64 -3.62 -37.99
N THR A 126 -34.21 -2.51 -37.51
CA THR A 126 -35.62 -2.17 -37.74
C THR A 126 -35.87 -1.52 -39.11
N SER A 127 -34.82 -1.10 -39.82
CA SER A 127 -34.92 -0.30 -41.05
C SER A 127 -34.76 -1.12 -42.35
N ASN A 128 -34.12 -2.29 -42.29
CA ASN A 128 -33.68 -3.05 -43.48
C ASN A 128 -34.22 -4.49 -43.48
N VAL A 129 -35.55 -4.67 -43.53
CA VAL A 129 -36.15 -6.01 -43.53
C VAL A 129 -36.23 -6.68 -44.91
N ASP A 130 -36.02 -6.00 -46.04
CA ASP A 130 -36.45 -6.63 -47.31
C ASP A 130 -35.60 -6.48 -48.58
N SER A 131 -34.37 -5.98 -48.53
CA SER A 131 -33.46 -6.13 -49.70
C SER A 131 -32.00 -5.88 -49.31
N LEU A 132 -31.06 -6.66 -49.89
CA LEU A 132 -29.58 -6.52 -49.83
C LEU A 132 -28.85 -7.41 -48.80
N ASN A 133 -28.83 -8.72 -49.03
CA ASN A 133 -28.24 -9.70 -48.10
C ASN A 133 -26.73 -9.97 -48.27
N GLU A 134 -26.07 -9.55 -49.36
CA GLU A 134 -24.65 -9.90 -49.62
C GLU A 134 -23.70 -8.70 -49.50
N GLU A 135 -23.98 -7.58 -50.16
CA GLU A 135 -23.13 -6.37 -50.06
C GLU A 135 -23.14 -5.76 -48.65
N GLU A 136 -24.28 -5.80 -47.96
CA GLU A 136 -24.41 -5.34 -46.58
C GLU A 136 -23.71 -6.29 -45.61
N TYR A 137 -23.78 -7.61 -45.87
CA TYR A 137 -23.02 -8.62 -45.13
C TYR A 137 -21.51 -8.40 -45.27
N MET A 138 -21.02 -8.16 -46.49
CA MET A 138 -19.60 -7.88 -46.74
C MET A 138 -19.14 -6.56 -46.11
N ARG A 139 -19.97 -5.50 -46.14
CA ARG A 139 -19.68 -4.24 -45.43
C ARG A 139 -19.67 -4.43 -43.92
N GLN A 140 -20.62 -5.18 -43.38
CA GLN A 140 -20.69 -5.49 -41.97
C GLN A 140 -19.48 -6.32 -41.51
N GLU A 141 -19.01 -7.25 -42.34
CA GLU A 141 -17.83 -8.05 -42.02
C GLU A 141 -16.56 -7.20 -42.05
N ARG A 142 -16.40 -6.28 -43.02
CA ARG A 142 -15.30 -5.29 -43.00
C ARG A 142 -15.33 -4.44 -41.74
N ASN A 143 -16.49 -3.89 -41.39
CA ASN A 143 -16.64 -3.10 -40.16
C ASN A 143 -16.35 -3.94 -38.91
N ARG A 144 -16.70 -5.23 -38.92
CA ARG A 144 -16.38 -6.14 -37.81
C ARG A 144 -14.89 -6.41 -37.71
N VAL A 145 -14.20 -6.63 -38.84
CA VAL A 145 -12.75 -6.81 -38.90
C VAL A 145 -12.02 -5.55 -38.45
N ASP A 146 -12.43 -4.36 -38.90
CA ASP A 146 -11.80 -3.10 -38.50
C ASP A 146 -12.01 -2.79 -37.00
N ASN A 147 -13.19 -3.11 -36.47
CA ASN A 147 -13.47 -3.02 -35.05
C ASN A 147 -12.66 -4.03 -34.23
N VAL A 148 -12.48 -5.26 -34.73
CA VAL A 148 -11.64 -6.28 -34.07
C VAL A 148 -10.17 -5.88 -34.11
N ASN A 149 -9.69 -5.30 -35.22
CA ASN A 149 -8.31 -4.86 -35.37
C ASN A 149 -8.00 -3.70 -34.41
N SER A 150 -8.85 -2.67 -34.38
CA SER A 150 -8.70 -1.56 -33.43
C SER A 150 -8.87 -1.99 -31.97
N PHE A 151 -9.70 -3.00 -31.69
CA PHE A 151 -9.81 -3.60 -30.36
C PHE A 151 -8.54 -4.40 -29.98
N ALA A 152 -7.96 -5.14 -30.92
CA ALA A 152 -6.72 -5.88 -30.72
C ALA A 152 -5.55 -4.93 -30.45
N ASP A 153 -5.44 -3.82 -31.18
CA ASP A 153 -4.42 -2.77 -30.92
C ASP A 153 -4.58 -2.15 -29.53
N ARG A 154 -5.83 -1.89 -29.10
CA ARG A 154 -6.11 -1.42 -27.74
C ARG A 154 -5.75 -2.46 -26.68
N LEU A 155 -6.02 -3.75 -26.94
CA LEU A 155 -5.63 -4.85 -26.06
C LEU A 155 -4.11 -4.98 -25.95
N LEU A 156 -3.39 -4.80 -27.07
CA LEU A 156 -1.94 -4.81 -27.11
C LEU A 156 -1.37 -3.64 -26.30
N SER A 157 -1.86 -2.42 -26.55
CA SER A 157 -1.45 -1.22 -25.81
C SER A 157 -1.75 -1.35 -24.32
N GLN A 158 -2.92 -1.89 -23.96
CA GLN A 158 -3.30 -2.16 -22.58
C GLN A 158 -2.40 -3.21 -21.93
N ALA A 159 -1.99 -4.26 -22.65
CA ALA A 159 -1.05 -5.25 -22.15
C ALA A 159 0.34 -4.65 -21.89
N TYR A 160 0.79 -3.73 -22.75
CA TYR A 160 2.05 -3.01 -22.55
C TYR A 160 1.99 -2.03 -21.36
N GLU A 161 0.93 -1.24 -21.22
CA GLU A 161 0.74 -0.34 -20.06
C GLU A 161 0.63 -1.13 -18.76
N THR A 162 -0.15 -2.23 -18.75
CA THR A 162 -0.32 -3.07 -17.56
C THR A 162 1.00 -3.74 -17.15
N ARG A 163 1.84 -4.14 -18.13
CA ARG A 163 3.18 -4.67 -17.83
C ARG A 163 4.09 -3.63 -17.18
N ASP A 164 4.04 -2.39 -17.67
CA ASP A 164 4.87 -1.30 -17.17
C ASP A 164 4.38 -0.84 -15.78
N GLU A 165 3.07 -0.85 -15.55
CA GLU A 165 2.42 -0.60 -14.26
C GLU A 165 2.77 -1.69 -13.24
N PHE A 166 2.72 -2.98 -13.62
CA PHE A 166 3.19 -4.08 -12.76
C PHE A 166 4.70 -3.99 -12.48
N SER A 167 5.52 -3.56 -13.45
CA SER A 167 6.95 -3.37 -13.22
C SER A 167 7.22 -2.19 -12.28
N ARG A 168 6.48 -1.08 -12.41
CA ARG A 168 6.55 0.05 -11.48
C ARG A 168 6.06 -0.32 -10.07
N GLN A 169 4.97 -1.07 -9.96
CA GLN A 169 4.47 -1.59 -8.70
C GLN A 169 5.44 -2.60 -8.06
N ARG A 170 6.17 -3.40 -8.85
CA ARG A 170 7.25 -4.27 -8.36
C ARG A 170 8.40 -3.46 -7.77
N HIS A 171 8.72 -2.28 -8.32
CA HIS A 171 9.68 -1.37 -7.68
C HIS A 171 9.17 -0.81 -6.36
N ILE A 172 7.87 -0.50 -6.23
CA ILE A 172 7.27 -0.07 -4.97
C ILE A 172 7.33 -1.19 -3.92
N LEU A 173 6.96 -2.43 -4.29
CA LEU A 173 7.03 -3.59 -3.38
C LEU A 173 8.48 -3.97 -3.01
N ASN A 174 9.41 -3.90 -3.97
CA ASN A 174 10.82 -4.13 -3.67
C ASN A 174 11.41 -3.02 -2.80
N ASN A 175 10.99 -1.76 -2.99
CA ASN A 175 11.39 -0.65 -2.12
C ASN A 175 10.82 -0.81 -0.71
N ALA A 176 9.58 -1.31 -0.58
CA ALA A 176 8.97 -1.64 0.71
C ALA A 176 9.71 -2.80 1.41
N ALA A 177 9.98 -3.90 0.68
CA ALA A 177 10.75 -5.02 1.19
C ALA A 177 12.19 -4.61 1.57
N SER A 178 12.83 -3.75 0.78
CA SER A 178 14.17 -3.24 1.08
C SER A 178 14.17 -2.28 2.27
N ARG A 179 13.13 -1.46 2.46
CA ARG A 179 12.99 -0.57 3.63
C ARG A 179 12.63 -1.31 4.92
N ILE A 180 11.86 -2.40 4.81
CA ILE A 180 11.63 -3.34 5.91
C ILE A 180 12.94 -4.04 6.27
N SER A 181 13.68 -4.54 5.28
CA SER A 181 15.00 -5.15 5.50
C SER A 181 16.00 -4.15 6.09
N GLU A 182 16.02 -2.91 5.60
CA GLU A 182 16.84 -1.82 6.15
C GLU A 182 16.41 -1.43 7.56
N SER A 183 15.11 -1.42 7.88
CA SER A 183 14.61 -1.13 9.24
C SER A 183 14.91 -2.26 10.23
N VAL A 184 14.90 -3.52 9.76
CA VAL A 184 15.40 -4.68 10.50
C VAL A 184 16.91 -4.57 10.72
N SER A 185 17.66 -4.03 9.75
CA SER A 185 19.11 -3.79 9.87
C SER A 185 19.49 -2.55 10.69
N GLN A 186 18.63 -1.51 10.72
CA GLN A 186 18.75 -0.30 11.55
C GLN A 186 18.22 -0.47 12.97
N MET A 187 17.69 -1.65 13.31
CA MET A 187 17.56 -2.14 14.69
C MET A 187 18.67 -3.15 15.02
N PRO A 188 19.98 -2.79 15.00
CA PRO A 188 21.02 -3.61 15.58
C PRO A 188 20.88 -3.52 17.11
N GLY A 189 19.98 -4.32 17.66
CA GLY A 189 19.64 -4.19 19.08
C GLY A 189 18.53 -5.07 19.56
N ILE A 190 17.52 -5.42 18.75
CA ILE A 190 16.45 -6.32 19.22
C ILE A 190 17.03 -7.71 19.52
N ASN A 191 17.93 -8.23 18.70
CA ASN A 191 18.59 -9.51 18.99
C ASN A 191 19.43 -9.44 20.28
N VAL A 192 20.05 -8.29 20.58
CA VAL A 192 20.82 -8.07 21.82
C VAL A 192 19.91 -7.88 23.03
N ILE A 193 18.78 -7.20 22.89
CA ILE A 193 17.81 -6.95 23.98
C ILE A 193 17.04 -8.23 24.31
N VAL A 194 16.59 -8.98 23.29
CA VAL A 194 15.95 -10.29 23.44
C VAL A 194 16.95 -11.33 23.98
N SER A 195 18.20 -11.33 23.49
CA SER A 195 19.27 -12.17 24.05
C SER A 195 19.64 -11.78 25.48
N LYS A 196 19.69 -10.49 25.84
CA LYS A 196 19.91 -10.02 27.22
C LYS A 196 18.77 -10.41 28.16
N ILE A 197 17.52 -10.39 27.69
CA ILE A 197 16.37 -10.85 28.46
C ILE A 197 16.43 -12.35 28.70
N ASN A 198 16.79 -13.14 27.69
CA ASN A 198 16.90 -14.59 27.82
C ASN A 198 18.10 -15.01 28.69
N THR A 199 19.24 -14.31 28.60
CA THR A 199 20.40 -14.57 29.46
C THR A 199 20.15 -14.20 30.92
N ARG A 200 19.43 -13.11 31.22
CA ARG A 200 19.02 -12.80 32.60
C ARG A 200 18.13 -13.90 33.19
N ARG A 201 17.12 -14.34 32.43
CA ARG A 201 16.20 -15.41 32.86
C ARG A 201 16.92 -16.77 33.07
N LYS A 202 17.91 -17.09 32.23
CA LYS A 202 18.74 -18.29 32.40
C LYS A 202 19.64 -18.24 33.63
N ARG A 203 20.25 -17.08 33.93
CA ARG A 203 21.07 -16.93 35.15
C ARG A 203 20.22 -17.06 36.41
N ASP A 204 19.04 -16.43 36.44
CA ASP A 204 18.16 -16.50 37.61
C ASP A 204 17.69 -17.94 37.85
N SER A 205 17.37 -18.69 36.78
CA SER A 205 17.03 -20.11 36.88
C SER A 205 18.21 -20.98 37.35
N LEU A 206 19.44 -20.66 36.99
CA LEU A 206 20.64 -21.41 37.39
C LEU A 206 20.96 -21.16 38.87
N ILE A 207 20.81 -19.93 39.35
CA ILE A 207 20.98 -19.58 40.77
C ILE A 207 19.94 -20.32 41.62
N ILE A 208 18.66 -20.31 41.22
CA ILE A 208 17.60 -21.01 41.95
C ILE A 208 17.83 -22.52 41.94
N ALA A 209 18.21 -23.11 40.81
CA ALA A 209 18.53 -24.54 40.73
C ALA A 209 19.71 -24.91 41.65
N GLY A 210 20.78 -24.10 41.67
CA GLY A 210 21.93 -24.31 42.54
C GLY A 210 21.59 -24.26 44.03
N LEU A 211 20.75 -23.31 44.44
CA LEU A 211 20.27 -23.22 45.83
C LEU A 211 19.46 -24.45 46.23
N ILE A 212 18.56 -24.93 45.35
CA ILE A 212 17.76 -26.13 45.61
C ILE A 212 18.67 -27.36 45.76
N THR A 213 19.63 -27.56 44.83
CA THR A 213 20.57 -28.69 44.91
C THR A 213 21.44 -28.62 46.16
N MET A 214 21.93 -27.42 46.54
CA MET A 214 22.72 -27.23 47.75
C MET A 214 21.92 -27.55 49.02
N CYS A 215 20.66 -27.08 49.10
CA CYS A 215 19.78 -27.39 50.22
C CYS A 215 19.50 -28.89 50.34
N ILE A 216 19.31 -29.61 49.23
CA ILE A 216 19.10 -31.07 49.24
C ILE A 216 20.35 -31.81 49.74
N ILE A 217 21.55 -31.41 49.31
CA ILE A 217 22.81 -32.03 49.77
C ILE A 217 23.04 -31.78 51.26
N LEU A 218 22.80 -30.56 51.75
CA LEU A 218 22.94 -30.23 53.17
C LEU A 218 21.94 -31.01 54.03
N LEU A 219 20.68 -31.16 53.57
CA LEU A 219 19.70 -32.00 54.27
C LEU A 219 20.13 -33.47 54.32
N TRP A 220 20.69 -33.99 53.23
CA TRP A 220 21.16 -35.38 53.19
C TRP A 220 22.40 -35.61 54.06
N LEU A 221 23.29 -34.62 54.18
CA LEU A 221 24.49 -34.71 55.01
C LEU A 221 24.21 -34.44 56.50
N SER A 222 23.14 -33.69 56.80
CA SER A 222 22.68 -33.42 58.16
C SER A 222 21.81 -34.53 58.75
N LEU A 223 21.33 -35.46 57.92
CA LEU A 223 20.52 -36.62 58.32
C LEU A 223 21.43 -37.85 58.48
#